data_AF-A0A1T5DE09-F1
#
_entry.id   AF-A0A1T5DE09-F1
#
_cell.length_a   1.000
_cell.length_b   1.000
_cell.length_c   1.000
_cell.angle_alpha   90.00
_cell.angle_beta   90.00
_cell.angle_gamma   90.00
#
_symmetry.space_group_name_H-M   'P 1'
#
loop_
_entity.id
_entity.type
_entity.pdbx_description
1 polymer ?
#
loop_
_entity_poly.entity_id
_entity_poly.type
_entity_poly.pdbx_seq_one_letter_code
_entity_poly.pdbx_strand_id
1 'polypeptide(L)'
;MFGYLFEVGCDVLPYIRQNRKIKGGSSFVHDPHEMKLSLFSRYERLNTHAGVRVELLHLPRVESNMDIWTFGANFNTRENIVIKANYQRRMNRFQDDPSPRKQIVETGIGFIF
;
A
#
# COMPACT_ATOMS: atom_id res chain seq x y z
N MET A 1 -19.03 7.54 -12.48
CA MET A 1 -18.05 6.96 -11.54
C MET A 1 -16.72 7.64 -11.78
N PHE A 2 -16.02 8.06 -10.74
CA PHE A 2 -14.65 8.57 -10.87
C PHE A 2 -13.78 7.97 -9.79
N GLY A 3 -12.50 7.82 -10.12
CA GLY A 3 -11.48 7.43 -9.17
C GLY A 3 -10.13 7.99 -9.58
N TYR A 4 -9.32 8.35 -8.61
CA TYR A 4 -7.96 8.80 -8.82
C TYR A 4 -7.04 8.10 -7.84
N LEU A 5 -5.86 7.75 -8.32
CA LEU A 5 -4.82 7.05 -7.57
C LEU A 5 -3.56 7.91 -7.65
N PHE A 6 -3.00 8.19 -6.49
CA PHE A 6 -1.71 8.85 -6.35
C PHE A 6 -0.79 7.95 -5.56
N GLU A 7 0.40 7.68 -6.08
CA GLU A 7 1.39 6.82 -5.44
C GLU A 7 2.73 7.54 -5.40
N VAL A 8 3.39 7.48 -4.25
CA VAL A 8 4.76 7.94 -4.04
C VAL A 8 5.55 6.81 -3.41
N GLY A 9 6.73 6.56 -3.95
CA GLY A 9 7.63 5.52 -3.46
C GLY A 9 9.06 6.01 -3.43
N CYS A 10 9.81 5.56 -2.44
CA CYS A 10 11.24 5.81 -2.33
C CYS A 10 11.97 4.56 -1.83
N ASP A 11 13.18 4.34 -2.33
CA ASP A 11 14.08 3.34 -1.78
C ASP A 11 14.84 3.95 -0.61
N VAL A 12 14.64 3.41 0.58
CA VAL A 12 15.15 3.96 1.83
C VAL A 12 16.43 3.25 2.28
N LEU A 13 16.71 2.07 1.71
CA LEU A 13 17.92 1.31 2.02
C LEU A 13 19.23 2.09 1.83
N PRO A 14 19.44 2.86 0.73
CA PRO A 14 20.67 3.63 0.56
C PRO A 14 20.86 4.73 1.62
N TYR A 15 19.77 5.36 2.07
CA TYR A 15 19.82 6.43 3.06
C TYR A 15 20.14 5.90 4.47
N ILE A 16 19.58 4.75 4.85
CA ILE A 16 19.90 4.07 6.12
C ILE A 16 21.36 3.57 6.11
N ARG A 17 21.84 3.09 4.96
CA ARG A 17 23.20 2.57 4.79
C ARG A 17 24.27 3.66 4.88
N GLN A 18 24.03 4.87 4.38
CA GLN A 18 25.00 5.98 4.49
C GLN A 18 25.35 6.33 5.95
N ASN A 19 24.38 6.22 6.87
CA ASN A 19 24.60 6.49 8.30
C ASN A 19 25.24 5.34 9.07
N ARG A 20 25.29 4.12 8.50
CA ARG A 20 25.98 2.98 9.11
C ARG A 20 27.12 2.54 8.20
N LYS A 21 28.35 2.96 8.51
CA LYS A 21 29.57 2.26 8.08
C LYS A 21 29.59 0.87 8.75
N ILE A 22 28.70 -0.03 8.33
CA ILE A 22 28.71 -1.42 8.75
C ILE A 22 29.96 -2.04 8.09
N LYS A 23 31.05 -2.11 8.86
CA LYS A 23 32.13 -3.06 8.62
C LYS A 23 31.55 -4.46 8.79
N GLY A 24 30.99 -5.02 7.73
CA GLY A 24 30.42 -6.37 7.74
C GLY A 24 31.00 -7.16 6.59
N GLY A 25 31.84 -8.15 6.91
CA GLY A 25 32.47 -9.03 5.92
C GLY A 25 31.44 -9.74 5.06
N SER A 26 31.80 -9.94 3.80
CA SER A 26 31.04 -10.70 2.80
C SER A 26 30.79 -12.12 3.29
N SER A 27 29.58 -12.37 3.80
CA SER A 27 29.04 -13.72 3.93
C SER A 27 28.05 -13.94 2.79
N PHE A 28 27.99 -15.17 2.28
CA PHE A 28 27.16 -15.62 1.16
C PHE A 28 25.67 -15.18 1.23
N VAL A 29 25.17 -14.89 2.44
CA VAL A 29 23.78 -14.49 2.74
C VAL A 29 23.60 -12.96 2.87
N HIS A 30 24.69 -12.19 2.99
CA HIS A 30 24.66 -10.76 3.29
C HIS A 30 25.58 -9.98 2.36
N ASP A 31 25.19 -9.93 1.08
CA ASP A 31 25.76 -8.98 0.13
C ASP A 31 24.86 -7.74 0.04
N PRO A 32 25.25 -6.59 0.63
CA PRO A 32 24.41 -5.39 0.69
C PRO A 32 24.26 -4.68 -0.66
N HIS A 33 24.85 -5.21 -1.74
CA HIS A 33 24.80 -4.59 -3.07
C HIS A 33 23.48 -4.86 -3.84
N GLU A 34 22.72 -5.90 -3.48
CA GLU A 34 21.53 -6.32 -4.24
C GLU A 34 20.20 -6.19 -3.48
N MET A 35 20.24 -6.04 -2.16
CA MET A 35 19.02 -5.83 -1.37
C MET A 35 18.41 -4.45 -1.64
N LYS A 36 17.07 -4.36 -1.68
CA LYS A 36 16.33 -3.09 -1.82
C LYS A 36 15.17 -3.04 -0.84
N LEU A 37 14.94 -1.86 -0.23
CA LEU A 37 13.80 -1.62 0.64
C LEU A 37 13.03 -0.41 0.12
N SER A 38 12.02 -0.70 -0.70
CA SER A 38 11.12 0.31 -1.21
C SER A 38 9.98 0.54 -0.24
N LEU A 39 9.89 1.75 0.30
CA LEU A 39 8.69 2.20 1.00
C LEU A 39 7.80 2.93 -0.01
N PHE A 40 6.49 2.72 0.11
CA PHE A 40 5.52 3.43 -0.70
C PHE A 40 4.33 3.88 0.12
N SER A 41 3.74 4.99 -0.30
CA SER A 41 2.44 5.43 0.16
C SER A 41 1.57 5.70 -1.05
N ARG A 42 0.31 5.28 -0.95
CA ARG A 42 -0.68 5.44 -1.99
C ARG A 42 -1.95 6.01 -1.40
N TYR A 43 -2.50 7.01 -2.07
CA TYR A 43 -3.82 7.55 -1.80
C TYR A 43 -4.74 7.21 -2.97
N GLU A 44 -5.87 6.61 -2.66
CA GLU A 44 -6.90 6.27 -3.66
C GLU A 44 -8.23 6.90 -3.25
N ARG A 45 -8.87 7.56 -4.20
CA ARG A 45 -10.25 8.00 -4.10
C ARG A 45 -11.11 7.17 -5.00
N LEU A 46 -12.16 6.59 -4.46
CA LEU A 46 -13.15 5.86 -5.23
C LEU A 46 -14.54 6.42 -4.97
N ASN A 47 -15.21 6.92 -6.01
CA ASN A 47 -16.62 7.26 -5.95
C ASN A 47 -17.40 6.51 -7.04
N THR A 48 -18.01 5.40 -6.65
CA THR A 48 -18.79 4.57 -7.57
C THR A 48 -20.15 5.19 -7.93
N HIS A 49 -20.68 6.11 -7.10
CA HIS A 49 -22.05 6.63 -7.20
C HIS A 49 -22.15 8.10 -7.64
N ALA A 50 -21.05 8.69 -8.13
CA ALA A 50 -20.97 10.08 -8.58
C ALA A 50 -21.99 10.51 -9.67
N GLY A 51 -22.67 9.56 -10.32
CA GLY A 51 -23.60 9.84 -11.43
C GLY A 51 -24.97 9.18 -11.29
N VAL A 52 -25.39 8.82 -10.06
CA VAL A 52 -26.71 8.21 -9.86
C VAL A 52 -27.80 9.28 -9.91
N ARG A 53 -28.93 8.95 -10.56
CA ARG A 53 -30.09 9.84 -10.65
C ARG A 53 -30.62 10.21 -9.26
N VAL A 54 -31.06 11.46 -9.13
CA VAL A 54 -31.53 12.07 -7.87
C VAL A 54 -32.67 11.25 -7.24
N GLU A 55 -33.55 10.71 -8.07
CA GLU A 55 -34.71 9.90 -7.67
C GLU A 55 -34.33 8.61 -6.91
N LEU A 56 -33.12 8.09 -7.13
CA LEU A 56 -32.63 6.87 -6.50
C LEU A 56 -31.88 7.15 -5.18
N LEU A 57 -31.65 8.42 -4.81
CA LEU A 57 -30.91 8.82 -3.59
C LEU A 57 -31.64 8.42 -2.30
N HIS A 58 -32.96 8.25 -2.34
CA HIS A 58 -33.80 8.03 -1.17
C HIS A 58 -33.94 6.55 -0.78
N LEU A 59 -33.44 5.63 -1.60
CA LEU A 59 -33.52 4.20 -1.34
C LEU A 59 -32.34 3.77 -0.45
N PRO A 60 -32.57 2.88 0.53
CA PRO A 60 -31.49 2.31 1.34
C PRO A 60 -30.54 1.51 0.43
N ARG A 61 -29.30 1.96 0.35
CA ARG A 61 -28.26 1.37 -0.53
C ARG A 61 -26.89 1.51 0.09
N VAL A 62 -25.97 0.64 -0.35
CA VAL A 62 -24.57 0.69 0.07
C VAL A 62 -23.81 1.55 -0.94
N GLU A 63 -23.51 2.80 -0.60
CA GLU A 63 -22.66 3.66 -1.42
C GLU A 63 -21.18 3.43 -1.11
N SER A 64 -20.37 3.35 -2.17
CA SER A 64 -18.91 3.21 -2.06
C SER A 64 -18.24 4.52 -2.46
N ASN A 65 -18.09 5.40 -1.47
CA ASN A 65 -17.43 6.69 -1.59
C ASN A 65 -16.23 6.72 -0.64
N MET A 66 -15.15 6.07 -1.06
CA MET A 66 -14.04 5.72 -0.18
C MET A 66 -12.81 6.59 -0.44
N ASP A 67 -12.19 7.01 0.67
CA ASP A 67 -10.81 7.42 0.74
C ASP A 67 -9.98 6.25 1.27
N ILE A 68 -8.96 5.84 0.53
CA ILE A 68 -8.06 4.75 0.92
C ILE A 68 -6.65 5.31 1.01
N TRP A 69 -6.02 5.13 2.16
CA TRP A 69 -4.62 5.41 2.39
C TRP A 69 -3.90 4.09 2.60
N THR A 70 -2.96 3.79 1.72
CA THR A 70 -2.12 2.61 1.79
C THR A 70 -0.69 3.03 2.08
N PHE A 71 -0.09 2.36 3.04
CA PHE A 71 1.33 2.48 3.36
C PHE A 71 1.93 1.09 3.24
N GLY A 72 2.98 0.94 2.45
CA GLY A 72 3.58 -0.37 2.25
C GLY A 72 5.09 -0.33 2.18
N ALA A 73 5.66 -1.50 2.39
CA ALA A 73 7.08 -1.77 2.32
C ALA A 73 7.30 -3.02 1.48
N ASN A 74 8.20 -2.93 0.52
CA ASN A 74 8.68 -4.04 -0.28
C ASN A 74 10.16 -4.23 0.01
N PHE A 75 10.50 -5.39 0.56
CA PHE A 75 11.86 -5.82 0.80
C PHE A 75 12.24 -6.86 -0.24
N ASN A 76 13.13 -6.48 -1.16
CA ASN A 76 13.67 -7.37 -2.17
C ASN A 76 15.01 -7.93 -1.69
N THR A 77 15.10 -9.25 -1.58
CA THR A 77 16.34 -9.95 -1.26
C THR A 77 17.06 -10.40 -2.53
N ARG A 78 18.29 -10.87 -2.37
CA ARG A 78 19.09 -11.43 -3.47
C ARG A 78 18.53 -12.75 -4.03
N GLU A 79 17.86 -13.54 -3.21
CA GLU A 79 17.44 -14.91 -3.55
C GLU A 79 16.16 -14.95 -4.40
N ASN A 80 15.88 -13.88 -5.14
CA ASN A 80 14.63 -13.66 -5.86
C ASN A 80 13.39 -13.71 -4.94
N ILE A 81 13.54 -13.42 -3.65
CA ILE A 81 12.42 -13.37 -2.70
C ILE A 81 12.05 -11.90 -2.46
N VAL A 82 10.77 -11.59 -2.60
CA VAL A 82 10.22 -10.26 -2.31
C VAL A 82 9.23 -10.38 -1.17
N ILE A 83 9.55 -9.77 -0.04
CA ILE A 83 8.63 -9.67 1.09
C ILE A 83 7.88 -8.34 0.99
N LYS A 84 6.56 -8.38 1.07
CA LYS A 84 5.69 -7.21 0.98
C LYS A 84 4.83 -7.11 2.24
N ALA A 85 4.72 -5.92 2.78
CA ALA A 85 3.83 -5.64 3.90
C ALA A 85 3.11 -4.32 3.64
N ASN A 86 1.79 -4.33 3.69
CA ASN A 86 0.92 -3.20 3.40
C ASN A 86 -0.06 -2.99 4.55
N TYR A 87 -0.25 -1.74 4.93
CA TYR A 87 -1.30 -1.27 5.81
C TYR A 87 -2.22 -0.35 5.02
N GLN A 88 -3.49 -0.72 4.92
CA GLN A 88 -4.52 0.07 4.25
C GLN A 88 -5.52 0.59 5.29
N ARG A 89 -5.72 1.90 5.30
CA ARG A 89 -6.80 2.56 6.03
C ARG A 89 -7.86 3.01 5.04
N ARG A 90 -9.08 2.53 5.21
CA ARG A 90 -10.22 2.82 4.34
C ARG A 90 -11.25 3.62 5.11
N MET A 91 -11.69 4.73 4.54
CA MET A 91 -12.68 5.63 5.10
C MET A 91 -13.80 5.78 4.09
N ASN A 92 -14.94 5.13 4.34
CA ASN A 92 -16.15 5.38 3.57
C ASN A 92 -16.78 6.69 4.06
N ARG A 93 -17.08 7.60 3.13
CA ARG A 93 -17.79 8.85 3.44
C ARG A 93 -19.30 8.66 3.56
N PHE A 94 -19.81 7.50 3.13
CA PHE A 94 -21.19 7.12 3.39
C PHE A 94 -21.34 6.70 4.86
N GLN A 95 -22.21 7.40 5.60
CA GLN A 95 -22.39 7.19 7.05
C GLN A 95 -23.13 5.89 7.39
N ASP A 96 -24.00 5.41 6.50
CA ASP A 96 -24.85 4.23 6.74
C ASP A 96 -24.25 2.93 6.20
N ASP A 97 -22.91 2.82 6.17
CA ASP A 97 -22.25 1.56 5.84
C ASP A 97 -22.46 0.55 7.00
N PRO A 98 -23.19 -0.56 6.80
CA PRO A 98 -23.50 -1.52 7.85
C PRO A 98 -22.28 -2.33 8.30
N SER A 99 -21.18 -2.32 7.55
CA SER A 99 -19.98 -3.10 7.86
C SER A 99 -18.69 -2.40 7.43
N PRO A 100 -18.33 -1.26 8.07
CA PRO A 100 -17.20 -0.47 7.64
C PRO A 100 -15.88 -1.19 7.94
N ARG A 101 -15.23 -1.75 6.92
CA ARG A 101 -13.84 -2.25 7.03
C ARG A 101 -12.88 -1.08 7.00
N LYS A 102 -12.51 -0.58 8.18
CA LYS A 102 -11.70 0.63 8.34
C LYS A 102 -10.20 0.41 8.12
N GLN A 103 -9.69 -0.80 8.39
CA GLN A 103 -8.26 -1.09 8.38
C GLN A 103 -8.00 -2.51 7.89
N ILE A 104 -6.98 -2.67 7.06
CA ILE A 104 -6.53 -3.96 6.52
C ILE A 104 -5.01 -3.99 6.60
N VAL A 105 -4.47 -5.09 7.11
CA VAL A 105 -3.03 -5.39 7.04
C VAL A 105 -2.88 -6.57 6.10
N GLU A 106 -2.00 -6.43 5.11
CA GLU A 106 -1.69 -7.48 4.15
C GLU A 106 -0.18 -7.73 4.17
N THR A 107 0.21 -8.99 4.27
CA THR A 107 1.59 -9.41 4.17
C THR A 107 1.69 -10.48 3.09
N GLY A 108 2.71 -10.40 2.24
CA GLY A 108 2.91 -11.32 1.14
C GLY A 108 4.37 -11.65 0.94
N ILE A 109 4.63 -12.84 0.41
CA ILE A 109 5.95 -13.28 -0.03
C ILE A 109 5.81 -13.62 -1.50
N GLY A 110 6.64 -13.02 -2.34
CA GLY A 110 6.74 -13.30 -3.77
C GLY A 110 8.07 -13.96 -4.08
N PHE A 111 8.06 -14.83 -5.08
CA PHE A 111 9.25 -15.45 -5.65
C PHE A 111 9.35 -14.97 -7.10
N ILE A 112 10.51 -14.46 -7.49
CA ILE A 112 10.83 -14.11 -8.88
C ILE A 112 11.59 -15.31 -9.46
N PHE A 113 11.22 -15.76 -10.65
CA PHE A 113 11.83 -16.90 -11.33
C PHE A 113 12.18 -16.53 -12.76
#